data_AF-A0A2T1G2I5-F1
#
_entry.id   AF-A0A2T1G2I5-F1
#
_cell.length_a   1.000
_cell.length_b   1.000
_cell.length_c   1.000
_cell.angle_alpha   90.00
_cell.angle_beta   90.00
_cell.angle_gamma   90.00
#
_symmetry.space_group_name_H-M   'P 1'
#
loop_
_entity.id
_entity.type
_entity.pdbx_description
1 polymer ?
#
loop_
_entity_poly.entity_id
_entity_poly.type
_entity_poly.pdbx_seq_one_letter_code
_entity_poly.pdbx_strand_id
1 'polypeptide(L)'
;MQLDFVDRPTGRHLLDSIYEKFAKPQLHDTFKPSNPSIYIRHELGQVVDGNYIIEKVFEDSGTGFYAESRLPVSGNNPPVLVIRGYGSWYPFERVLEDTPDVFMAKLERQLKAAETAGAVDWIKQQFHSGNPPDVIGESLGGKVAQQIAAKYPNYLRSTVSFNSVGVSEKLAQTSTANNIFHYFTLGERYAFWANEGDYIPGTIFVISQKGENCCYKLEEAIVRRAHFERKFCKRRVLMVILAQWLLLNRHNAIVLNKKKPVVVQIDRAQLQTFRKSRFV
;
A
#
# COMPACT_ATOMS: atom_id res chain seq x y z
N MET A 1 -25.87 2.48 -11.35
CA MET A 1 -25.26 3.63 -10.65
C MET A 1 -23.93 3.91 -11.33
N GLN A 2 -23.72 5.12 -11.83
CA GLN A 2 -22.48 5.46 -12.54
C GLN A 2 -21.40 5.74 -11.49
N LEU A 3 -20.30 4.98 -11.53
CA LEU A 3 -19.18 5.18 -10.59
C LEU A 3 -18.45 6.48 -10.99
N ASP A 4 -18.66 7.53 -10.20
CA ASP A 4 -18.12 8.88 -10.42
C ASP A 4 -16.61 8.97 -10.16
N PHE A 5 -16.03 7.97 -9.51
CA PHE A 5 -14.61 7.88 -9.16
C PHE A 5 -13.76 7.04 -10.12
N VAL A 6 -14.35 6.48 -11.18
CA VAL A 6 -13.63 5.68 -12.20
C VAL A 6 -13.41 6.51 -13.45
N ASP A 7 -12.16 6.62 -13.87
CA ASP A 7 -11.80 7.19 -15.16
C ASP A 7 -12.27 6.25 -16.27
N ARG A 8 -13.31 6.63 -17.03
CA ARG A 8 -13.91 5.75 -18.03
C ARG A 8 -12.92 5.27 -19.11
N PRO A 9 -12.01 6.13 -19.64
CA PRO A 9 -11.04 5.69 -20.64
C PRO A 9 -10.07 4.63 -20.14
N THR A 10 -9.61 4.73 -18.87
CA THR A 10 -8.53 3.85 -18.37
C THR A 10 -9.00 2.80 -17.37
N GLY A 11 -10.22 2.90 -16.85
CA GLY A 11 -10.73 2.06 -15.75
C GLY A 11 -10.06 2.32 -14.41
N ARG A 12 -9.16 3.32 -14.32
CA ARG A 12 -8.41 3.66 -13.11
C ARG A 12 -9.26 4.45 -12.13
N HIS A 13 -8.81 4.51 -10.88
CA HIS A 13 -9.39 5.43 -9.91
C HIS A 13 -8.97 6.87 -10.25
N LEU A 14 -9.91 7.81 -10.31
CA LEU A 14 -9.65 9.21 -10.72
C LEU A 14 -8.61 9.92 -9.85
N LEU A 15 -8.51 9.51 -8.58
CA LEU A 15 -7.59 10.08 -7.60
C LEU A 15 -6.36 9.21 -7.35
N ASP A 16 -6.08 8.20 -8.17
CA ASP A 16 -4.97 7.27 -7.94
C ASP A 16 -3.60 7.96 -7.82
N SER A 17 -3.38 9.03 -8.58
CA SER A 17 -2.11 9.73 -8.63
C SER A 17 -1.85 10.50 -7.34
N ILE A 18 -2.90 11.08 -6.74
CA ILE A 18 -2.77 11.73 -5.44
C ILE A 18 -2.77 10.71 -4.30
N TYR A 19 -3.55 9.64 -4.41
CA TYR A 19 -3.58 8.57 -3.42
C TYR A 19 -2.24 7.84 -3.33
N GLU A 20 -1.49 7.73 -4.43
CA GLU A 20 -0.13 7.20 -4.40
C GLU A 20 0.77 8.05 -3.50
N LYS A 21 0.65 9.38 -3.56
CA LYS A 21 1.41 10.27 -2.67
C LYS A 21 0.97 10.18 -1.21
N PHE A 22 -0.32 9.95 -0.98
CA PHE A 22 -0.82 9.79 0.38
C PHE A 22 -0.31 8.49 1.01
N ALA A 23 -0.34 7.41 0.22
CA ALA A 23 -0.04 6.07 0.69
C ALA A 23 1.46 5.80 0.79
N LYS A 24 2.26 6.31 -0.16
CA LYS A 24 3.69 6.00 -0.22
C LYS A 24 4.52 7.00 0.58
N PRO A 25 5.63 6.54 1.17
CA PRO A 25 6.60 7.39 1.83
C PRO A 25 7.00 8.65 1.06
N GLN A 26 6.89 9.79 1.72
CA GLN A 26 7.34 11.10 1.23
C GLN A 26 8.78 11.42 1.67
N LEU A 27 9.66 10.41 1.70
CA LEU A 27 11.02 10.59 2.20
C LEU A 27 11.84 11.51 1.28
N HIS A 28 12.41 12.55 1.88
CA HIS A 28 13.57 13.28 1.35
C HIS A 28 14.91 12.76 1.91
N ASP A 29 14.93 12.00 3.02
CA ASP A 29 16.15 11.58 3.72
C ASP A 29 16.01 10.19 4.37
N THR A 30 16.34 9.12 3.63
CA THR A 30 16.31 7.72 4.10
C THR A 30 17.37 7.37 5.17
N PHE A 31 18.27 8.29 5.50
CA PHE A 31 19.49 8.02 6.28
C PHE A 31 19.62 8.78 7.60
N LYS A 32 18.60 9.51 8.06
CA LYS A 32 18.64 10.18 9.38
C LYS A 32 18.12 9.24 10.48
N PRO A 33 18.98 8.78 11.40
CA PRO A 33 18.59 7.81 12.44
C PRO A 33 17.57 8.37 13.45
N SER A 34 17.46 9.69 13.59
CA SER A 34 16.46 10.35 14.44
C SER A 34 15.08 10.52 13.79
N ASN A 35 14.94 10.16 12.51
CA ASN A 35 13.68 10.27 11.79
C ASN A 35 13.41 9.04 10.92
N PRO A 36 13.42 7.82 11.49
CA PRO A 36 13.37 6.59 10.71
C PRO A 36 11.93 6.24 10.26
N SER A 37 10.95 7.05 10.65
CA SER A 37 9.61 6.98 10.09
C SER A 37 9.68 7.31 8.60
N ILE A 38 9.52 6.28 7.77
CA ILE A 38 9.32 6.40 6.31
C ILE A 38 8.09 7.29 6.01
N TYR A 39 7.27 7.59 7.03
CA TYR A 39 6.04 8.36 6.96
C TYR A 39 6.15 9.68 7.75
N ILE A 40 5.69 10.77 7.15
CA ILE A 40 5.57 12.06 7.83
C ILE A 40 4.40 11.96 8.81
N ARG A 41 4.63 12.27 10.10
CA ARG A 41 3.54 12.44 11.06
C ARG A 41 2.96 13.83 10.86
N HIS A 42 1.71 13.91 10.44
CA HIS A 42 1.04 15.20 10.30
C HIS A 42 0.34 15.63 11.58
N GLU A 43 0.12 16.94 11.72
CA GLU A 43 -0.62 17.53 12.83
C GLU A 43 -2.10 17.69 12.48
N LEU A 44 -2.98 17.65 13.51
CA LEU A 44 -4.40 17.95 13.32
C LEU A 44 -4.57 19.36 12.76
N GLY A 45 -5.43 19.51 11.75
CA GLY A 45 -5.64 20.78 11.07
C GLY A 45 -4.58 21.13 10.01
N GLN A 46 -3.52 20.32 9.86
CA GLN A 46 -2.52 20.55 8.82
C GLN A 46 -3.13 20.34 7.43
N VAL A 47 -2.87 21.28 6.51
CA VAL A 47 -3.18 21.11 5.09
C VAL A 47 -2.05 20.37 4.40
N VAL A 48 -2.39 19.28 3.72
CA VAL A 48 -1.48 18.40 2.99
C VAL A 48 -1.82 18.37 1.49
N ASP A 49 -1.02 17.64 0.72
CA ASP A 49 -1.20 17.48 -0.74
C ASP A 49 -2.66 17.25 -1.13
N GLY A 50 -3.07 17.85 -2.25
CA GLY A 50 -4.44 17.73 -2.73
C GLY A 50 -5.46 18.64 -2.08
N ASN A 51 -4.99 19.60 -1.28
CA ASN A 51 -5.85 20.49 -0.53
C ASN A 51 -6.75 19.70 0.44
N TYR A 52 -6.14 18.76 1.16
CA TYR A 52 -6.78 17.99 2.21
C TYR A 52 -6.32 18.49 3.58
N ILE A 53 -7.20 18.52 4.56
CA ILE A 53 -6.89 18.82 5.95
C ILE A 53 -6.89 17.53 6.77
N ILE A 54 -5.91 17.36 7.65
CA ILE A 54 -5.89 16.26 8.62
C ILE A 54 -6.97 16.52 9.67
N GLU A 55 -8.00 15.68 9.72
CA GLU A 55 -9.10 15.84 10.65
C GLU A 55 -8.85 15.06 11.94
N LYS A 56 -8.40 13.81 11.84
CA LYS A 56 -8.06 12.94 12.97
C LYS A 56 -6.85 12.09 12.65
N VAL A 57 -6.12 11.75 13.71
CA VAL A 57 -5.04 10.75 13.70
C VAL A 57 -5.51 9.59 14.58
N PHE A 58 -5.38 8.37 14.06
CA PHE A 58 -5.70 7.13 14.75
C PHE A 58 -4.40 6.36 14.96
N GLU A 59 -4.02 6.11 16.20
CA GLU A 59 -2.78 5.42 16.53
C GLU A 59 -3.04 4.39 17.63
N ASP A 60 -2.44 3.21 17.49
CA ASP A 60 -2.34 2.22 18.55
C ASP A 60 -0.87 1.82 18.69
N SER A 61 -0.24 2.34 19.75
CA SER A 61 1.18 2.11 20.01
C SER A 61 1.51 0.65 20.35
N GLY A 62 0.51 -0.13 20.79
CA GLY A 62 0.71 -1.54 21.13
C GLY A 62 0.87 -2.41 19.89
N THR A 63 0.34 -1.99 18.74
CA THR A 63 0.38 -2.72 17.48
C THR A 63 1.23 -2.04 16.41
N GLY A 64 1.53 -0.74 16.55
CA GLY A 64 2.18 0.05 15.51
C GLY A 64 1.20 0.62 14.47
N PHE A 65 -0.10 0.41 14.66
CA PHE A 65 -1.15 0.94 13.78
C PHE A 65 -1.11 2.47 13.75
N TYR A 66 -1.16 3.03 12.55
CA TYR A 66 -1.27 4.46 12.34
C TYR A 66 -2.11 4.73 11.08
N ALA A 67 -3.08 5.63 11.21
CA ALA A 67 -3.86 6.13 10.10
C ALA A 67 -4.24 7.59 10.32
N GLU A 68 -4.52 8.28 9.23
CA GLU A 68 -4.99 9.66 9.23
C GLU A 68 -6.31 9.73 8.48
N SER A 69 -7.33 10.35 9.07
CA SER A 69 -8.45 10.83 8.27
C SER A 69 -8.11 12.19 7.67
N ARG A 70 -8.46 12.35 6.40
CA ARG A 70 -8.29 13.61 5.69
C ARG A 70 -9.59 14.02 5.04
N LEU A 71 -9.95 15.28 5.22
CA LEU A 71 -11.12 15.90 4.58
C LEU A 71 -10.66 16.86 3.47
N PRO A 72 -11.36 16.94 2.34
CA PRO A 72 -11.09 17.98 1.36
C PRO A 72 -11.35 19.36 1.98
N VAL A 73 -10.42 20.29 1.84
CA VAL A 73 -10.62 21.70 2.25
C VAL A 73 -11.65 22.38 1.35
N SER A 74 -11.68 22.00 0.07
CA SER A 74 -12.62 22.52 -0.92
C SER A 74 -12.84 21.52 -2.05
N GLY A 75 -14.03 21.51 -2.66
CA GLY A 75 -14.36 20.70 -3.82
C GLY A 75 -15.11 19.41 -3.50
N ASN A 76 -15.31 18.57 -4.52
CA ASN A 76 -16.15 17.37 -4.45
C ASN A 76 -15.36 16.07 -4.27
N ASN A 77 -14.10 16.15 -3.82
CA ASN A 77 -13.34 14.94 -3.52
C ASN A 77 -13.92 14.26 -2.26
N PRO A 78 -13.80 12.94 -2.10
CA PRO A 78 -14.31 12.27 -0.89
C PRO A 78 -13.38 12.51 0.32
N PRO A 79 -13.88 12.31 1.54
CA PRO A 79 -13.05 12.01 2.70
C PRO A 79 -12.17 10.78 2.43
N VAL A 80 -10.98 10.74 3.02
CA VAL A 80 -10.07 9.60 2.88
C VAL A 80 -9.54 9.14 4.22
N LEU A 81 -9.46 7.82 4.42
CA LEU A 81 -8.65 7.22 5.48
C LEU A 81 -7.35 6.71 4.86
N VAL A 82 -6.22 7.31 5.25
CA VAL A 82 -4.89 6.91 4.78
C VAL A 82 -4.24 6.05 5.86
N ILE A 83 -4.07 4.77 5.57
CA ILE A 83 -3.48 3.80 6.50
C ILE A 83 -2.02 3.63 6.14
N ARG A 84 -1.16 3.84 7.14
CA ARG A 84 0.28 3.71 7.00
C ARG A 84 0.65 2.26 6.66
N GLY A 85 1.59 2.11 5.73
CA GLY A 85 2.33 0.87 5.57
C GLY A 85 3.21 0.54 6.77
N TYR A 86 3.95 -0.55 6.64
CA TYR A 86 4.99 -0.87 7.62
C TYR A 86 5.99 0.28 7.68
N GLY A 87 6.08 0.96 8.82
CA GLY A 87 6.85 2.20 8.93
C GLY A 87 7.91 2.12 10.01
N SER A 88 9.17 2.15 9.53
CA SER A 88 10.42 2.26 10.29
C SER A 88 11.01 0.94 10.82
N TRP A 89 12.22 0.64 10.34
CA TRP A 89 13.13 -0.38 10.85
C TRP A 89 13.84 0.03 12.16
N TYR A 90 13.41 1.14 12.79
CA TYR A 90 14.10 1.71 13.94
C TYR A 90 13.14 2.45 14.92
N PRO A 91 13.28 2.26 16.25
CA PRO A 91 14.11 1.22 16.87
C PRO A 91 13.59 -0.17 16.51
N PHE A 92 14.52 -1.13 16.43
CA PHE A 92 14.27 -2.51 15.96
C PHE A 92 13.19 -3.25 16.78
N GLU A 93 12.85 -2.76 17.97
CA GLU A 93 11.78 -3.28 18.81
C GLU A 93 10.39 -3.10 18.18
N ARG A 94 10.15 -1.97 17.48
CA ARG A 94 8.88 -1.72 16.76
C ARG A 94 8.72 -2.56 15.51
N VAL A 95 9.82 -3.10 14.98
CA VAL A 95 9.79 -4.04 13.86
C VAL A 95 8.94 -5.26 14.24
N LEU A 96 9.07 -5.75 15.47
CA LEU A 96 8.35 -6.92 15.97
C LEU A 96 6.84 -6.68 16.14
N GLU A 97 6.38 -5.43 16.22
CA GLU A 97 4.96 -5.10 16.42
C GLU A 97 4.14 -5.37 15.15
N ASP A 98 4.65 -4.89 14.01
CA ASP A 98 4.02 -5.07 12.70
C ASP A 98 4.42 -6.40 12.02
N THR A 99 5.61 -6.93 12.32
CA THR A 99 6.18 -8.15 11.70
C THR A 99 5.19 -9.32 11.62
N PRO A 100 4.47 -9.70 12.70
CA PRO A 100 3.54 -10.82 12.63
C PRO A 100 2.48 -10.65 11.53
N ASP A 101 1.92 -9.45 11.36
CA ASP A 101 0.91 -9.20 10.32
C ASP A 101 1.51 -9.17 8.92
N VAL A 102 2.74 -8.68 8.80
CA VAL A 102 3.51 -8.67 7.55
C VAL A 102 3.84 -10.08 7.08
N PHE A 103 4.09 -11.02 7.99
CA PHE A 103 4.47 -12.40 7.65
C PHE A 103 3.32 -13.42 7.74
N MET A 104 2.21 -13.09 8.40
CA MET A 104 1.05 -13.97 8.56
C MET A 104 -0.21 -13.37 7.96
N ALA A 105 -0.60 -13.84 6.77
CA ALA A 105 -1.74 -13.33 6.02
C ALA A 105 -3.08 -13.41 6.77
N LYS A 106 -3.24 -14.41 7.64
CA LYS A 106 -4.43 -14.65 8.47
C LYS A 106 -4.52 -13.78 9.73
N LEU A 107 -3.44 -13.08 10.09
CA LEU A 107 -3.45 -12.23 11.26
C LEU A 107 -4.21 -10.92 10.94
N GLU A 108 -4.96 -10.44 11.93
CA GLU A 108 -5.82 -9.26 11.83
C GLU A 108 -5.58 -8.31 13.01
N ARG A 109 -4.36 -8.27 13.55
CA ARG A 109 -4.06 -7.45 14.75
C ARG A 109 -4.14 -5.96 14.40
N GLN A 110 -3.61 -5.55 13.25
CA GLN A 110 -3.75 -4.18 12.75
C GLN A 110 -5.21 -3.77 12.46
N LEU A 111 -6.05 -4.68 11.96
CA LEU A 111 -7.48 -4.41 11.78
C LEU A 111 -8.18 -4.14 13.12
N LYS A 112 -7.91 -4.97 14.14
CA LYS A 112 -8.46 -4.78 15.49
C LYS A 112 -7.98 -3.47 16.12
N ALA A 113 -6.74 -3.08 15.85
CA ALA A 113 -6.20 -1.78 16.26
C ALA A 113 -6.94 -0.63 15.57
N ALA A 114 -7.21 -0.73 14.26
CA ALA A 114 -8.01 0.26 13.53
C ALA A 114 -9.44 0.42 14.09
N GLU A 115 -10.06 -0.69 14.50
CA GLU A 115 -11.35 -0.69 15.18
C GLU A 115 -11.28 0.00 16.54
N THR A 116 -10.28 -0.38 17.35
CA THR A 116 -10.13 0.12 18.73
C THR A 116 -9.74 1.59 18.77
N ALA A 117 -8.88 2.04 17.84
CA ALA A 117 -8.47 3.43 17.72
C ALA A 117 -9.59 4.34 17.17
N GLY A 118 -10.71 3.78 16.69
CA GLY A 118 -11.87 4.53 16.20
C GLY A 118 -11.80 4.92 14.71
N ALA A 119 -10.86 4.38 13.94
CA ALA A 119 -10.76 4.64 12.50
C ALA A 119 -11.99 4.08 11.75
N VAL A 120 -12.46 2.90 12.15
CA VAL A 120 -13.66 2.27 11.57
C VAL A 120 -14.93 3.03 11.95
N ASP A 121 -15.00 3.58 13.16
CA ASP A 121 -16.16 4.37 13.58
C ASP A 121 -16.21 5.70 12.83
N TRP A 122 -15.05 6.32 12.57
CA TRP A 122 -14.96 7.46 11.67
C TRP A 122 -15.46 7.14 10.26
N ILE A 123 -15.09 5.99 9.69
CA ILE A 123 -15.59 5.54 8.38
C ILE A 123 -17.12 5.49 8.36
N LYS A 124 -17.73 4.86 9.38
CA LYS A 124 -19.19 4.75 9.48
C LYS A 124 -19.85 6.11 9.64
N GLN A 125 -19.25 7.00 10.43
CA GLN A 125 -19.74 8.37 10.60
C GLN A 125 -19.78 9.14 9.27
N GLN A 126 -18.71 9.06 8.47
CA GLN A 126 -18.64 9.70 7.16
C GLN A 126 -19.69 9.14 6.19
N PHE A 127 -19.86 7.81 6.16
CA PHE A 127 -20.92 7.16 5.40
C PHE A 127 -22.32 7.68 5.77
N HIS A 128 -22.65 7.70 7.07
CA HIS A 128 -23.96 8.18 7.54
C HIS A 128 -24.16 9.69 7.33
N SER A 129 -23.08 10.46 7.20
CA SER A 129 -23.11 11.88 6.85
C SER A 129 -23.28 12.13 5.35
N GLY A 130 -23.44 11.07 4.54
CA GLY A 130 -23.62 11.16 3.08
C GLY A 130 -22.30 11.28 2.30
N ASN A 131 -21.16 11.14 2.96
CA ASN A 131 -19.83 11.29 2.35
C ASN A 131 -18.99 10.02 2.54
N PRO A 132 -19.37 8.89 1.92
CA PRO A 132 -18.64 7.64 2.09
C PRO A 132 -17.15 7.82 1.72
N PRO A 133 -16.21 7.42 2.60
CA PRO A 133 -14.80 7.68 2.39
C PRO A 133 -14.16 6.67 1.42
N ASP A 134 -13.04 7.05 0.83
CA ASP A 134 -12.09 6.09 0.24
C ASP A 134 -11.09 5.63 1.30
N VAL A 135 -10.74 4.35 1.30
CA VAL A 135 -9.70 3.79 2.19
C VAL A 135 -8.46 3.49 1.38
N ILE A 136 -7.33 4.04 1.81
CA ILE A 136 -6.08 4.02 1.07
C ILE A 136 -4.99 3.37 1.93
N GLY A 137 -4.13 2.54 1.33
CA GLY A 137 -2.98 2.02 2.05
C GLY A 137 -1.88 1.46 1.16
N GLU A 138 -0.64 1.56 1.64
CA GLU A 138 0.53 0.93 1.02
C GLU A 138 1.03 -0.23 1.88
N SER A 139 1.63 -1.26 1.27
CA SER A 139 2.29 -2.35 2.00
C SER A 139 1.36 -2.98 3.05
N LEU A 140 1.72 -2.98 4.33
CA LEU A 140 0.86 -3.42 5.43
C LEU A 140 -0.45 -2.62 5.55
N GLY A 141 -0.43 -1.31 5.32
CA GLY A 141 -1.62 -0.45 5.34
C GLY A 141 -2.59 -0.84 4.23
N GLY A 142 -2.08 -1.31 3.09
CA GLY A 142 -2.90 -1.90 2.03
C GLY A 142 -3.58 -3.20 2.46
N LYS A 143 -2.91 -4.05 3.26
CA LYS A 143 -3.53 -5.26 3.85
C LYS A 143 -4.69 -4.86 4.77
N VAL A 144 -4.48 -3.87 5.63
CA VAL A 144 -5.54 -3.38 6.54
C VAL A 144 -6.70 -2.77 5.75
N ALA A 145 -6.41 -1.98 4.71
CA ALA A 145 -7.43 -1.42 3.81
C ALA A 145 -8.28 -2.52 3.17
N GLN A 146 -7.67 -3.60 2.68
CA GLN A 146 -8.39 -4.77 2.16
C GLN A 146 -9.25 -5.45 3.23
N GLN A 147 -8.73 -5.60 4.45
CA GLN A 147 -9.45 -6.18 5.57
C GLN A 147 -10.68 -5.34 5.97
N ILE A 148 -10.52 -4.02 6.04
CA ILE A 148 -11.62 -3.08 6.29
C ILE A 148 -12.66 -3.19 5.17
N ALA A 149 -12.23 -3.19 3.90
CA ALA A 149 -13.14 -3.30 2.77
C ALA A 149 -13.95 -4.59 2.79
N ALA A 150 -13.31 -5.72 3.11
CA ALA A 150 -13.99 -7.01 3.19
C ALA A 150 -14.97 -7.09 4.38
N LYS A 151 -14.65 -6.48 5.51
CA LYS A 151 -15.48 -6.52 6.74
C LYS A 151 -16.59 -5.46 6.76
N TYR A 152 -16.35 -4.31 6.14
CA TYR A 152 -17.24 -3.14 6.14
C TYR A 152 -17.56 -2.63 4.71
N PRO A 153 -17.92 -3.50 3.75
CA PRO A 153 -17.98 -3.15 2.32
C PRO A 153 -19.00 -2.06 2.00
N ASN A 154 -20.09 -1.97 2.78
CA ASN A 154 -21.19 -1.03 2.53
C ASN A 154 -20.90 0.39 3.03
N TYR A 155 -19.82 0.60 3.79
CA TYR A 155 -19.49 1.92 4.35
C TYR A 155 -18.48 2.70 3.52
N LEU A 156 -17.89 2.07 2.50
CA LEU A 156 -16.81 2.65 1.71
C LEU A 156 -17.31 3.08 0.34
N ARG A 157 -16.73 4.15 -0.19
CA ARG A 157 -16.90 4.52 -1.59
C ARG A 157 -16.01 3.65 -2.49
N SER A 158 -14.72 3.59 -2.16
CA SER A 158 -13.74 2.72 -2.81
C SER A 158 -12.60 2.34 -1.86
N THR A 159 -11.77 1.38 -2.28
CA THR A 159 -10.51 1.05 -1.60
C THR A 159 -9.38 1.04 -2.61
N VAL A 160 -8.29 1.74 -2.30
CA VAL A 160 -7.15 1.89 -3.19
C VAL A 160 -5.88 1.47 -2.46
N SER A 161 -5.18 0.48 -3.00
CA SER A 161 -3.97 -0.05 -2.38
C SER A 161 -2.77 0.02 -3.31
N PHE A 162 -1.59 0.27 -2.74
CA PHE A 162 -0.32 0.35 -3.45
C PHE A 162 0.66 -0.68 -2.89
N ASN A 163 1.28 -1.51 -3.72
CA ASN A 163 2.29 -2.50 -3.30
C ASN A 163 1.88 -3.28 -2.04
N SER A 164 0.58 -3.57 -1.91
CA SER A 164 -0.01 -4.08 -0.68
C SER A 164 0.52 -5.46 -0.36
N VAL A 165 0.68 -5.76 0.93
CA VAL A 165 0.78 -7.14 1.40
C VAL A 165 -0.59 -7.83 1.23
N GLY A 166 -0.59 -9.13 0.95
CA GLY A 166 -1.82 -9.89 0.78
C GLY A 166 -2.62 -10.12 2.08
N VAL A 167 -3.85 -10.57 1.95
CA VAL A 167 -4.73 -11.06 3.03
C VAL A 167 -4.84 -12.59 2.99
N SER A 168 -5.58 -13.18 3.94
CA SER A 168 -5.84 -14.61 3.91
C SER A 168 -6.63 -15.03 2.66
N GLU A 169 -6.35 -16.23 2.14
CA GLU A 169 -7.06 -16.79 0.98
C GLU A 169 -8.57 -16.87 1.23
N LYS A 170 -8.98 -17.26 2.46
CA LYS A 170 -10.40 -17.27 2.85
C LYS A 170 -11.03 -15.90 2.67
N LEU A 171 -10.41 -14.85 3.18
CA LEU A 171 -10.93 -13.48 3.04
C LEU A 171 -10.99 -13.04 1.56
N ALA A 172 -9.96 -13.37 0.79
CA ALA A 172 -9.91 -13.09 -0.65
C ALA A 172 -11.00 -13.81 -1.46
N GLN A 173 -11.42 -15.00 -1.03
CA GLN A 173 -12.48 -15.77 -1.70
C GLN A 173 -13.89 -15.36 -1.27
N THR A 174 -14.07 -14.97 0.00
CA THR A 174 -15.40 -14.67 0.55
C THR A 174 -15.76 -13.18 0.54
N SER A 175 -14.82 -12.29 0.22
CA SER A 175 -15.08 -10.85 0.18
C SER A 175 -16.14 -10.52 -0.87
N THR A 176 -17.14 -9.74 -0.45
CA THR A 176 -18.16 -9.15 -1.32
C THR A 176 -17.90 -7.67 -1.60
N ALA A 177 -16.74 -7.17 -1.17
CA ALA A 177 -16.36 -5.78 -1.36
C ALA A 177 -16.23 -5.47 -2.86
N ASN A 178 -16.74 -4.29 -3.24
CA ASN A 178 -16.67 -3.78 -4.60
C ASN A 178 -15.81 -2.52 -4.62
N ASN A 179 -15.51 -2.00 -5.82
CA ASN A 179 -14.76 -0.75 -6.00
C ASN A 179 -13.34 -0.80 -5.39
N ILE A 180 -12.67 -1.93 -5.58
CA ILE A 180 -11.31 -2.16 -5.10
C ILE A 180 -10.31 -1.96 -6.24
N PHE A 181 -9.25 -1.19 -5.97
CA PHE A 181 -8.17 -0.92 -6.91
C PHE A 181 -6.84 -1.31 -6.29
N HIS A 182 -6.11 -2.19 -6.94
CA HIS A 182 -4.76 -2.62 -6.54
C HIS A 182 -3.74 -2.12 -7.54
N TYR A 183 -2.73 -1.39 -7.07
CA TYR A 183 -1.63 -0.89 -7.88
C TYR A 183 -0.32 -1.53 -7.41
N PHE A 184 0.35 -2.25 -8.31
CA PHE A 184 1.66 -2.86 -8.05
C PHE A 184 2.72 -2.22 -8.93
N THR A 185 3.85 -1.87 -8.33
CA THR A 185 4.99 -1.32 -9.08
C THR A 185 5.68 -2.46 -9.82
N LEU A 186 6.03 -2.25 -11.09
CA LEU A 186 6.67 -3.29 -11.92
C LEU A 186 7.96 -3.79 -11.28
N GLY A 187 8.03 -5.10 -11.05
CA GLY A 187 9.18 -5.76 -10.43
C GLY A 187 9.34 -5.49 -8.94
N GLU A 188 8.34 -4.91 -8.27
CA GLU A 188 8.20 -4.92 -6.81
C GLU A 188 7.84 -6.33 -6.34
N ARG A 189 8.44 -6.78 -5.22
CA ARG A 189 8.34 -8.17 -4.79
C ARG A 189 7.96 -8.40 -3.33
N TYR A 190 8.14 -7.41 -2.44
CA TYR A 190 7.79 -7.57 -1.02
C TYR A 190 6.30 -7.84 -0.82
N ALA A 191 5.46 -7.18 -1.63
CA ALA A 191 4.01 -7.40 -1.67
C ALA A 191 3.63 -8.90 -1.79
N PHE A 192 4.44 -9.70 -2.51
CA PHE A 192 4.14 -11.10 -2.80
C PHE A 192 4.86 -12.08 -1.87
N TRP A 193 6.02 -11.68 -1.32
CA TRP A 193 6.85 -12.58 -0.50
C TRP A 193 6.52 -12.54 0.97
N ALA A 194 6.15 -11.37 1.49
CA ALA A 194 6.14 -11.15 2.93
C ALA A 194 5.24 -12.17 3.65
N ASN A 195 4.02 -12.42 3.17
CA ASN A 195 3.11 -13.37 3.81
C ASN A 195 2.52 -14.47 2.91
N GLU A 196 2.96 -14.57 1.65
CA GLU A 196 2.32 -15.43 0.65
C GLU A 196 0.77 -15.30 0.63
N GLY A 197 0.25 -14.10 0.93
CA GLY A 197 -1.18 -13.82 0.98
C GLY A 197 -1.81 -13.73 -0.42
N ASP A 198 -3.13 -13.61 -0.43
CA ASP A 198 -3.92 -13.37 -1.63
C ASP A 198 -4.59 -11.99 -1.57
N TYR A 199 -5.30 -11.57 -2.61
CA TYR A 199 -5.91 -10.24 -2.68
C TYR A 199 -7.41 -10.37 -2.87
N ILE A 200 -8.18 -9.50 -2.20
CA ILE A 200 -9.63 -9.44 -2.43
C ILE A 200 -9.92 -9.07 -3.90
N PRO A 201 -11.06 -9.47 -4.47
CA PRO A 201 -11.35 -9.19 -5.87
C PRO A 201 -11.43 -7.69 -6.13
N GLY A 202 -10.85 -7.25 -7.26
CA GLY A 202 -10.76 -5.84 -7.62
C GLY A 202 -10.08 -5.63 -8.97
N THR A 203 -9.98 -4.37 -9.39
CA THR A 203 -9.22 -3.99 -10.58
C THR A 203 -7.74 -3.90 -10.24
N ILE A 204 -6.90 -4.62 -10.98
CA ILE A 204 -5.47 -4.73 -10.69
C ILE A 204 -4.68 -4.03 -11.78
N PHE A 205 -3.72 -3.19 -11.39
CA PHE A 205 -2.84 -2.46 -12.27
C PHE A 205 -1.37 -2.73 -11.91
N VAL A 206 -0.54 -2.86 -12.95
CA VAL A 206 0.91 -2.77 -12.86
C VAL A 206 1.33 -1.39 -13.35
N ILE A 207 2.08 -0.67 -12.51
CA ILE A 207 2.54 0.69 -12.78
C ILE A 207 4.06 0.75 -12.90
N SER A 208 4.57 1.55 -13.83
CA SER A 208 6.01 1.82 -13.94
C SER A 208 6.28 3.15 -14.63
N GLN A 209 7.48 3.71 -14.44
CA GLN A 209 7.83 4.97 -15.11
C GLN A 209 8.04 4.80 -16.62
N LYS A 210 8.60 3.67 -17.06
CA LYS A 210 9.06 3.46 -18.45
C LYS A 210 8.76 2.06 -19.01
N GLY A 211 7.95 1.25 -18.33
CA GLY A 211 7.70 -0.15 -18.72
C GLY A 211 8.94 -1.04 -18.65
N GLU A 212 8.87 -2.19 -19.32
CA GLU A 212 9.95 -3.16 -19.44
C GLU A 212 11.02 -2.70 -20.45
N ASN A 213 11.93 -1.84 -20.01
CA ASN A 213 13.06 -1.39 -20.84
C ASN A 213 14.37 -2.14 -20.50
N CYS A 214 15.46 -1.80 -21.20
CA CYS A 214 16.78 -2.41 -20.98
C CYS A 214 17.30 -2.22 -19.54
N CYS A 215 17.11 -1.03 -18.95
CA CYS A 215 17.49 -0.76 -17.56
C CYS A 215 16.73 -1.68 -16.59
N TYR A 216 15.41 -1.80 -16.76
CA TYR A 216 14.59 -2.72 -15.97
C TYR A 216 15.09 -4.16 -16.07
N LYS A 217 15.38 -4.64 -17.28
CA LYS A 217 15.91 -6.00 -17.49
C LYS A 217 17.24 -6.23 -16.77
N LEU A 218 18.11 -5.22 -16.74
CA LEU A 218 19.39 -5.28 -16.03
C LEU A 218 19.21 -5.29 -14.51
N GLU A 219 18.38 -4.40 -13.98
CA GLU A 219 18.01 -4.38 -12.55
C GLU A 219 17.37 -5.71 -12.13
N GLU A 220 16.49 -6.25 -12.96
CA GLU A 220 15.82 -7.53 -12.73
C GLU A 220 16.82 -8.70 -12.74
N ALA A 221 17.82 -8.67 -13.62
CA ALA A 221 18.91 -9.65 -13.60
C ALA A 221 19.75 -9.56 -12.31
N ILE A 222 19.98 -8.36 -11.78
CA ILE A 222 20.65 -8.15 -10.49
C ILE A 222 19.82 -8.78 -9.36
N VAL A 223 18.52 -8.48 -9.30
CA VAL A 223 17.61 -9.02 -8.28
C VAL A 223 17.58 -10.54 -8.34
N ARG A 224 17.47 -11.15 -9.53
CA ARG A 224 17.47 -12.62 -9.69
C ARG A 224 18.78 -13.26 -9.26
N ARG A 225 19.92 -12.69 -9.66
CA ARG A 225 21.25 -13.21 -9.30
C ARG A 225 21.58 -13.09 -7.81
N ALA A 226 20.89 -12.21 -7.09
CA ALA A 226 21.16 -11.98 -5.68
C ALA A 226 20.84 -13.18 -4.78
N HIS A 227 20.16 -14.24 -5.28
CA HIS A 227 19.83 -15.50 -4.59
C HIS A 227 19.93 -15.38 -3.07
N PHE A 228 18.80 -15.06 -2.42
CA PHE A 228 18.71 -14.91 -0.97
C PHE A 228 18.87 -16.27 -0.26
N GLU A 229 20.04 -16.90 -0.40
CA GLU A 229 20.44 -18.16 0.22
C GLU A 229 21.09 -17.91 1.60
N ARG A 230 20.93 -18.86 2.52
CA ARG A 230 21.46 -18.78 3.90
C ARG A 230 23.00 -18.69 4.02
N LYS A 231 23.78 -19.05 2.99
CA LYS A 231 25.26 -19.09 3.07
C LYS A 231 25.90 -17.88 2.38
N PHE A 232 26.56 -17.06 3.19
CA PHE A 232 27.20 -15.81 2.79
C PHE A 232 28.57 -16.03 2.13
N CYS A 233 28.72 -15.61 0.88
CA CYS A 233 30.01 -15.38 0.22
C CYS A 233 30.21 -13.88 0.00
N LYS A 234 31.41 -13.33 0.23
CA LYS A 234 31.68 -11.87 0.19
C LYS A 234 31.26 -11.17 -1.11
N ARG A 235 31.43 -11.80 -2.28
CA ARG A 235 30.95 -11.26 -3.59
C ARG A 235 29.41 -11.23 -3.71
N ARG A 236 28.69 -12.10 -2.99
CA ARG A 236 27.23 -12.12 -2.97
C ARG A 236 26.65 -11.01 -2.08
N VAL A 237 27.37 -10.57 -1.04
CA VAL A 237 26.92 -9.50 -0.13
C VAL A 237 26.61 -8.21 -0.89
N LEU A 238 27.49 -7.78 -1.80
CA LEU A 238 27.28 -6.56 -2.58
C LEU A 238 26.05 -6.68 -3.50
N MET A 239 25.87 -7.83 -4.15
CA MET A 239 24.72 -8.10 -5.02
C MET A 239 23.40 -8.11 -4.24
N VAL A 240 23.40 -8.71 -3.04
CA VAL A 240 22.25 -8.72 -2.13
C VAL A 240 21.91 -7.31 -1.69
N ILE A 241 22.89 -6.50 -1.29
CA ILE A 241 22.67 -5.10 -0.90
C ILE A 241 22.09 -4.30 -2.06
N LEU A 242 22.66 -4.42 -3.27
CA LEU A 242 22.17 -3.73 -4.46
C LEU A 242 20.74 -4.15 -4.82
N ALA A 243 20.44 -5.45 -4.78
CA ALA A 243 19.09 -5.96 -5.03
C ALA A 243 18.08 -5.45 -3.99
N GLN A 244 18.43 -5.43 -2.71
CA GLN A 244 17.59 -4.87 -1.64
C GLN A 244 17.33 -3.37 -1.86
N TRP A 245 18.36 -2.61 -2.26
CA TRP A 245 18.20 -1.19 -2.58
C TRP A 245 17.28 -0.96 -3.77
N LEU A 246 17.42 -1.74 -4.84
CA LEU A 246 16.55 -1.67 -6.02
C LEU A 246 15.08 -2.01 -5.66
N LEU A 247 14.86 -3.05 -4.87
CA LEU A 247 13.52 -3.44 -4.42
C LEU A 247 12.91 -2.35 -3.52
N LEU A 248 13.67 -1.82 -2.55
CA LEU A 248 13.19 -0.73 -1.69
C LEU A 248 12.84 0.53 -2.50
N ASN A 249 13.66 0.88 -3.50
CA ASN A 249 13.37 1.99 -4.38
C ASN A 249 12.08 1.77 -5.19
N ARG A 250 11.86 0.55 -5.71
CA ARG A 250 10.62 0.19 -6.44
C ARG A 250 9.40 0.24 -5.52
N HIS A 251 9.51 -0.28 -4.30
CA HIS A 251 8.43 -0.26 -3.31
C HIS A 251 7.95 1.17 -3.02
N ASN A 252 8.89 2.10 -2.79
CA ASN A 252 8.60 3.47 -2.38
C ASN A 252 8.42 4.46 -3.54
N ALA A 253 8.68 4.07 -4.79
CA ALA A 253 8.67 5.00 -5.91
C ALA A 253 7.28 5.59 -6.16
N ILE A 254 7.17 6.92 -6.25
CA ILE A 254 5.98 7.61 -6.78
C ILE A 254 6.03 7.55 -8.31
N VAL A 255 5.14 6.77 -8.92
CA VAL A 255 5.14 6.44 -10.35
C VAL A 255 4.11 7.24 -11.13
N LEU A 256 2.87 7.33 -10.65
CA LEU A 256 1.72 7.89 -11.36
C LEU A 256 1.84 9.40 -11.59
N ASN A 257 2.65 10.09 -10.79
CA ASN A 257 2.94 11.51 -10.94
C ASN A 257 4.08 11.83 -11.94
N LYS A 258 4.66 10.82 -12.60
CA LYS A 258 5.71 11.04 -13.61
C LYS A 258 5.11 11.51 -14.94
N LYS A 259 5.92 12.13 -15.80
CA LYS A 259 5.46 12.80 -17.05
C LYS A 259 4.67 11.91 -18.02
N LYS A 260 4.86 10.58 -17.98
CA LYS A 260 4.12 9.57 -18.78
C LYS A 260 4.25 8.19 -18.11
N PRO A 261 3.49 7.88 -17.04
CA PRO A 261 3.58 6.57 -16.42
C PRO A 261 3.01 5.51 -17.38
N VAL A 262 3.58 4.33 -17.35
CA VAL A 262 3.00 3.14 -17.97
C VAL A 262 2.12 2.48 -16.92
N VAL A 263 0.84 2.31 -17.25
CA VAL A 263 -0.16 1.67 -16.40
C VAL A 263 -0.83 0.59 -17.22
N VAL A 264 -0.73 -0.66 -16.76
CA VAL A 264 -1.28 -1.83 -17.45
C VAL A 264 -2.24 -2.52 -16.52
N GLN A 265 -3.50 -2.64 -16.93
CA GLN A 265 -4.46 -3.47 -16.21
C GLN A 265 -4.13 -4.94 -16.44
N ILE A 266 -4.12 -5.73 -15.37
CA ILE A 266 -3.88 -7.16 -15.40
C ILE A 266 -5.00 -7.92 -14.70
N ASP A 267 -5.12 -9.20 -14.99
CA ASP A 267 -6.01 -10.11 -14.26
C ASP A 267 -5.31 -10.78 -13.07
N ARG A 268 -6.09 -11.50 -12.25
CA ARG A 268 -5.58 -12.22 -11.08
C ARG A 268 -4.63 -13.36 -11.47
N ALA A 269 -4.83 -14.03 -12.60
CA ALA A 269 -3.94 -15.11 -13.04
C ALA A 269 -2.55 -14.56 -13.42
N GLN A 270 -2.50 -13.41 -14.09
CA GLN A 270 -1.28 -12.67 -14.36
C GLN A 270 -0.60 -12.20 -13.06
N LEU A 271 -1.38 -11.73 -12.07
CA LEU A 271 -0.83 -11.38 -10.75
C LEU A 271 -0.15 -12.59 -10.06
N GLN A 272 -0.75 -13.78 -10.17
CA GLN A 272 -0.17 -15.02 -9.62
C GLN A 272 1.15 -15.42 -10.31
N THR A 273 1.37 -15.02 -11.56
CA THR A 273 2.67 -15.24 -12.24
C THR A 273 3.79 -14.47 -11.57
N PHE A 274 3.55 -13.22 -11.13
CA PHE A 274 4.52 -12.46 -10.35
C PHE A 274 4.85 -13.15 -9.02
N ARG A 275 3.85 -13.75 -8.36
CA ARG A 275 4.02 -14.55 -7.13
C ARG A 275 4.79 -15.85 -7.37
N LYS A 276 4.51 -16.57 -8.46
CA LYS A 276 5.10 -17.87 -8.80
C LYS A 276 6.49 -17.79 -9.43
N SER A 277 6.93 -16.61 -9.86
CA SER A 277 8.33 -16.33 -10.18
C SER A 277 9.20 -16.33 -8.90
N ARG A 278 9.14 -17.45 -8.16
CA ARG A 278 10.07 -17.81 -7.12
C ARG A 278 11.46 -17.78 -7.73
N PHE A 279 12.42 -17.29 -6.94
CA PHE A 279 13.84 -17.44 -7.20
C PHE A 279 14.17 -18.91 -7.39
N VAL A 280 14.20 -19.34 -8.65
CA VAL A 280 15.00 -20.48 -9.09
C VAL A 280 16.21 -19.91 -9.79
#